data_AF-A0A2S7P613-F1
#
_entry.id   AF-A0A2S7P613-F1
#
_cell.length_a   1.000
_cell.length_b   1.000
_cell.length_c   1.000
_cell.angle_alpha   90.00
_cell.angle_beta   90.00
_cell.angle_gamma   90.00
#
_symmetry.space_group_name_H-M   'P 1'
#
loop_
_entity.id
_entity.type
_entity.pdbx_description
1 polymer ?
#
loop_
_entity_poly.entity_id
_entity_poly.type
_entity_poly.pdbx_seq_one_letter_code
_entity_poly.pdbx_strand_id
1 'polypeptide(L)'
;MGEAPTQKEHILCLLPFPEDTKLLDRIRERHNVEFTYKHITFAKGKELVMKEVPDEYWRDATILVTLSSLPPTAEKAANLKLIHLFSAGTDRLSDTPVWKETDIPITNSSGVHGPQISEWVIMQILSHAHKEKLMVEWQKNHFWGPHTEMGSVRDCVGQRLGVLGYGAIGRQGESFGEDTGLSMVDDEFGSMKPNPG
;
A
#
# COMPACT_ATOMS: atom_id res chain seq x y z
N MET A 1 45.57 4.38 6.63
CA MET A 1 44.61 3.65 5.79
C MET A 1 43.65 4.70 5.27
N GLY A 2 43.58 4.94 3.97
CA GLY A 2 42.67 5.96 3.42
C GLY A 2 41.24 5.47 3.51
N GLU A 3 40.34 6.25 4.12
CA GLU A 3 38.91 6.03 3.99
C GLU A 3 38.58 6.08 2.49
N ALA A 4 38.03 4.99 1.96
CA ALA A 4 37.47 5.01 0.61
C ALA A 4 36.38 6.08 0.59
N PRO A 5 36.35 6.98 -0.42
CA PRO A 5 35.30 7.98 -0.50
C PRO A 5 33.93 7.30 -0.48
N THR A 6 33.07 7.69 0.46
CA THR A 6 31.69 7.22 0.53
C THR A 6 31.00 7.55 -0.79
N GLN A 7 30.74 6.52 -1.59
CA GLN A 7 30.06 6.65 -2.87
C GLN A 7 28.72 7.35 -2.64
N LYS A 8 28.46 8.42 -3.39
CA LYS A 8 27.20 9.16 -3.31
C LYS A 8 26.10 8.30 -3.92
N GLU A 9 25.06 7.98 -3.16
CA GLU A 9 23.96 7.16 -3.66
C GLU A 9 22.97 8.05 -4.42
N HIS A 10 22.53 7.62 -5.59
CA HIS A 10 21.48 8.29 -6.36
C HIS A 10 20.15 7.57 -6.18
N ILE A 11 19.17 8.28 -5.63
CA ILE A 11 17.81 7.81 -5.40
C ILE A 11 16.91 8.32 -6.53
N LEU A 12 16.36 7.39 -7.31
CA LEU A 12 15.34 7.66 -8.31
C LEU A 12 13.95 7.46 -7.71
N CYS A 13 13.17 8.53 -7.60
CA CYS A 13 11.80 8.51 -7.10
C CYS A 13 10.81 8.62 -8.26
N LEU A 14 10.00 7.59 -8.43
CA LEU A 14 8.98 7.42 -9.47
C LEU A 14 7.60 7.30 -8.80
N LEU A 15 7.01 8.42 -8.40
CA LEU A 15 5.86 8.45 -7.49
C LEU A 15 4.74 9.38 -7.99
N PRO A 16 3.46 9.09 -7.67
CA PRO A 16 2.30 9.92 -8.02
C PRO A 16 2.02 11.05 -7.04
N PHE A 17 3.03 11.39 -6.25
CA PHE A 17 2.96 12.47 -5.27
C PHE A 17 3.83 13.62 -5.76
N PRO A 18 3.45 14.88 -5.50
CA PRO A 18 4.33 16.01 -5.75
C PRO A 18 5.64 15.86 -4.95
N GLU A 19 6.72 16.41 -5.48
CA GLU A 19 8.00 16.43 -4.79
C GLU A 19 7.89 17.24 -3.49
N ASP A 20 8.27 16.64 -2.37
CA ASP A 20 8.41 17.32 -1.08
C ASP A 20 9.88 17.70 -0.86
N THR A 21 10.25 18.89 -1.31
CA THR A 21 11.64 19.38 -1.22
C THR A 21 12.14 19.44 0.22
N LYS A 22 11.28 19.78 1.20
CA LYS A 22 11.66 19.82 2.62
C LYS A 22 12.01 18.44 3.16
N LEU A 23 11.27 17.41 2.75
CA LEU A 23 11.60 16.03 3.10
C LEU A 23 12.93 15.61 2.46
N LEU A 24 13.10 15.88 1.16
CA LEU A 24 14.32 15.49 0.45
C LEU A 24 15.56 16.20 0.99
N ASP A 25 15.46 17.48 1.33
CA ASP A 25 16.55 18.26 1.93
C ASP A 25 16.97 17.68 3.27
N ARG A 26 16.01 17.31 4.14
CA ARG A 26 16.33 16.62 5.41
C ARG A 26 17.06 15.29 5.20
N ILE A 27 16.78 14.57 4.11
CA ILE A 27 17.48 13.31 3.79
C ILE A 27 18.89 13.62 3.26
N ARG A 28 19.04 14.63 2.37
CA ARG A 28 20.34 15.09 1.86
C ARG A 28 21.26 15.60 2.97
N GLU A 29 20.71 16.25 3.99
CA GLU A 29 21.46 16.73 5.15
C GLU A 29 22.01 15.59 6.03
N ARG A 30 21.28 14.46 6.10
CA ARG A 30 21.63 13.33 6.96
C ARG A 30 22.44 12.25 6.23
N HIS A 31 22.28 12.14 4.92
CA HIS A 31 22.84 11.06 4.11
C HIS A 31 23.49 11.63 2.85
N ASN A 32 24.61 11.03 2.42
CA ASN A 32 25.29 11.42 1.19
C ASN A 32 24.56 10.90 -0.06
N VAL A 33 23.43 11.53 -0.38
CA VAL A 33 22.53 11.09 -1.46
C VAL A 33 22.17 12.21 -2.43
N GLU A 34 21.89 11.85 -3.67
CA GLU A 34 21.22 12.70 -4.65
C GLU A 34 19.85 12.12 -5.01
N PHE A 35 18.96 12.99 -5.52
CA PHE A 35 17.62 12.58 -5.91
C PHE A 35 17.33 12.99 -7.35
N THR A 36 16.77 12.06 -8.11
CA THR A 36 15.95 12.38 -9.29
C THR A 36 14.51 12.07 -8.94
N TYR A 37 13.68 13.10 -8.80
CA TYR A 37 12.26 12.93 -8.51
C TYR A 37 11.43 13.15 -9.78
N LYS A 38 10.59 12.19 -10.15
CA LYS A 38 9.65 12.30 -11.26
C LYS A 38 8.24 11.99 -10.77
N HIS A 39 7.38 13.00 -10.89
CA HIS A 39 5.96 12.88 -10.59
C HIS A 39 5.27 12.11 -11.72
N ILE A 40 4.76 10.92 -11.40
CA ILE A 40 4.08 10.03 -12.36
C ILE A 40 2.57 10.21 -12.23
N THR A 41 1.88 10.49 -13.33
CA THR A 41 0.43 10.67 -13.31
C THR A 41 -0.31 9.43 -13.78
N PHE A 42 -1.54 9.26 -13.29
CA PHE A 42 -2.46 8.24 -13.78
C PHE A 42 -2.84 8.52 -15.24
N ALA A 43 -2.50 7.61 -16.14
CA ALA A 43 -3.05 7.65 -17.49
C ALA A 43 -4.44 6.97 -17.50
N LYS A 44 -5.53 7.75 -17.45
CA LYS A 44 -6.92 7.31 -17.72
C LYS A 44 -7.29 5.93 -17.11
N GLY A 45 -7.08 5.73 -15.81
CA GLY A 45 -7.43 4.49 -15.11
C GLY A 45 -6.55 3.28 -15.41
N LYS A 46 -5.40 3.45 -16.07
CA LYS A 46 -4.36 2.42 -16.24
C LYS A 46 -3.24 2.56 -15.20
N GLU A 47 -2.35 1.57 -15.17
CA GLU A 47 -1.25 1.45 -14.20
C GLU A 47 -0.45 2.74 -14.02
N LEU A 48 0.08 2.92 -12.81
CA LEU A 48 1.03 3.98 -12.44
C LEU A 48 2.41 3.70 -13.03
N VAL A 49 2.48 3.72 -14.36
CA VAL A 49 3.72 3.50 -15.09
C VAL A 49 4.04 4.77 -15.84
N MET A 50 5.19 5.37 -15.54
CA MET A 50 5.77 6.35 -16.44
C MET A 50 6.07 5.65 -17.76
N LYS A 51 5.35 6.03 -18.82
CA LYS A 51 5.39 5.36 -20.14
C LYS A 51 6.82 5.15 -20.64
N GLU A 52 7.69 6.13 -20.43
CA GLU A 52 9.11 6.03 -20.75
C GLU A 52 9.91 6.77 -19.67
N VAL A 53 10.63 6.00 -18.85
CA VAL A 53 11.67 6.52 -17.97
C VAL A 53 12.97 6.50 -18.78
N PRO A 54 13.63 7.66 -19.01
CA PRO A 54 14.90 7.73 -19.73
C PRO A 54 15.95 6.74 -19.19
N ASP A 55 16.69 6.10 -20.09
CA ASP A 55 17.67 5.07 -19.76
C ASP A 55 18.79 5.57 -18.84
N GLU A 56 19.13 6.86 -18.92
CA GLU A 56 20.05 7.54 -18.01
C GLU A 56 19.62 7.41 -16.54
N TYR A 57 18.33 7.54 -16.24
CA TYR A 57 17.85 7.48 -14.86
C TYR A 57 18.00 6.08 -14.27
N TRP A 58 17.80 5.05 -15.07
CA TRP A 58 18.02 3.68 -14.63
C TRP A 58 19.49 3.38 -14.38
N ARG A 59 20.37 3.87 -15.26
CA ARG A 59 21.81 3.67 -15.16
C ARG A 59 22.41 4.43 -13.99
N ASP A 60 21.97 5.65 -13.72
CA ASP A 60 22.56 6.45 -12.64
C ASP A 60 22.02 6.05 -11.26
N ALA A 61 20.80 5.49 -11.21
CA ALA A 61 20.17 5.11 -9.96
C ALA A 61 20.88 3.96 -9.26
N THR A 62 21.08 4.16 -7.96
CA THR A 62 21.53 3.14 -7.00
C THR A 62 20.41 2.66 -6.10
N ILE A 63 19.38 3.48 -5.90
CA ILE A 63 18.17 3.15 -5.14
C ILE A 63 16.96 3.58 -5.97
N LEU A 64 15.99 2.69 -6.11
CA LEU A 64 14.72 2.98 -6.77
C LEU A 64 13.59 3.04 -5.74
N VAL A 65 12.82 4.13 -5.75
CA VAL A 65 11.59 4.27 -4.98
C VAL A 65 10.42 4.42 -5.96
N THR A 66 9.52 3.45 -6.00
CA THR A 66 8.48 3.37 -7.06
C THR A 66 7.21 2.72 -6.56
N LEU A 67 6.08 2.91 -7.26
CA LEU A 67 4.88 2.09 -7.05
C LEU A 67 4.84 0.89 -7.99
N SER A 68 5.14 1.10 -9.28
CA SER A 68 5.05 0.04 -10.29
C SER A 68 5.98 0.22 -11.50
N SER A 69 6.65 1.38 -11.65
CA SER A 69 7.66 1.56 -12.69
C SER A 69 8.96 0.86 -12.26
N LEU A 70 9.28 -0.24 -12.94
CA LEU A 70 10.46 -1.06 -12.70
C LEU A 70 11.37 -1.05 -13.93
N PRO A 71 12.68 -1.32 -13.77
CA PRO A 71 13.60 -1.43 -14.89
C PRO A 71 13.12 -2.52 -15.88
N PRO A 72 13.02 -2.22 -17.18
CA PRO A 72 12.49 -3.17 -18.15
C PRO A 72 13.48 -4.28 -18.52
N THR A 73 14.73 -4.20 -18.08
CA THR A 73 15.77 -5.24 -18.24
C THR A 73 16.71 -5.24 -17.03
N ALA A 74 17.37 -6.37 -16.76
CA ALA A 74 18.39 -6.46 -15.70
C ALA A 74 19.59 -5.52 -15.94
N GLU A 75 19.97 -5.31 -17.21
CA GLU A 75 21.05 -4.38 -17.58
C GLU A 75 20.77 -2.94 -17.13
N LYS A 76 19.51 -2.51 -17.18
CA LYS A 76 19.08 -1.20 -16.68
C LYS A 76 19.04 -1.14 -15.16
N ALA A 77 19.10 -2.28 -14.48
CA ALA A 77 19.19 -2.37 -13.03
C ALA A 77 20.64 -2.56 -12.53
N ALA A 78 21.65 -2.52 -13.40
CA ALA A 78 23.02 -2.93 -13.06
C ALA A 78 23.66 -2.18 -11.87
N ASN A 79 23.29 -0.91 -11.65
CA ASN A 79 23.80 -0.10 -10.54
C ASN A 79 22.87 -0.07 -9.33
N LEU A 80 21.65 -0.63 -9.44
CA LEU A 80 20.68 -0.65 -8.36
C LEU A 80 21.15 -1.62 -7.26
N LYS A 81 21.15 -1.09 -6.03
CA LYS A 81 21.46 -1.79 -4.78
C LYS A 81 20.21 -2.07 -3.96
N LEU A 82 19.12 -1.34 -4.21
CA LEU A 82 17.86 -1.46 -3.48
C LEU A 82 16.69 -0.98 -4.32
N ILE A 83 15.57 -1.71 -4.24
CA ILE A 83 14.27 -1.25 -4.72
C ILE A 83 13.31 -1.18 -3.54
N HIS A 84 12.65 -0.04 -3.39
CA HIS A 84 11.60 0.17 -2.41
C HIS A 84 10.27 0.43 -3.13
N LEU A 85 9.32 -0.47 -2.90
CA LEU A 85 7.95 -0.30 -3.34
C LEU A 85 7.19 0.56 -2.36
N PHE A 86 6.64 1.68 -2.84
CA PHE A 86 5.76 2.56 -2.08
C PHE A 86 4.33 1.99 -1.96
N SER A 87 4.20 0.66 -2.02
CA SER A 87 2.97 -0.13 -1.88
C SER A 87 3.18 -1.23 -0.84
N ALA A 88 2.11 -1.83 -0.34
CA ALA A 88 2.21 -3.05 0.47
C ALA A 88 2.30 -4.32 -0.40
N GLY A 89 1.63 -4.33 -1.56
CA GLY A 89 1.55 -5.49 -2.45
C GLY A 89 2.80 -5.65 -3.32
N THR A 90 3.19 -6.90 -3.55
CA THR A 90 4.36 -7.31 -4.35
C THR A 90 3.96 -8.18 -5.56
N ASP A 91 2.66 -8.39 -5.78
CA ASP A 91 2.10 -9.32 -6.76
C ASP A 91 2.61 -9.07 -8.20
N ARG A 92 2.92 -7.81 -8.52
CA ARG A 92 3.39 -7.43 -9.87
C ARG A 92 4.86 -7.76 -10.12
N LEU A 93 5.63 -8.12 -9.09
CA LEU A 93 7.07 -8.35 -9.22
C LEU A 93 7.40 -9.66 -9.90
N SER A 94 6.61 -10.71 -9.68
CA SER A 94 6.96 -12.10 -10.03
C SER A 94 7.35 -12.29 -11.49
N ASP A 95 6.80 -11.46 -12.39
CA ASP A 95 7.05 -11.53 -13.83
C ASP A 95 8.10 -10.57 -14.38
N THR A 96 8.69 -9.75 -13.52
CA THR A 96 9.63 -8.70 -13.95
C THR A 96 11.06 -9.24 -14.08
N PRO A 97 11.88 -8.67 -15.00
CA PRO A 97 13.29 -9.01 -15.10
C PRO A 97 14.03 -8.81 -13.79
N VAL A 98 13.71 -7.75 -13.05
CA VAL A 98 14.39 -7.47 -11.78
C VAL A 98 14.15 -8.55 -10.73
N TRP A 99 12.98 -9.18 -10.73
CA TRP A 99 12.67 -10.32 -9.85
C TRP A 99 13.31 -11.62 -10.31
N LYS A 100 13.37 -11.85 -11.63
CA LYS A 100 13.80 -13.12 -12.22
C LYS A 100 15.31 -13.22 -12.43
N GLU A 101 15.99 -12.10 -12.66
CA GLU A 101 17.35 -12.05 -13.22
C GLU A 101 18.35 -11.31 -12.32
N THR A 102 17.93 -10.79 -11.17
CA THR A 102 18.81 -10.03 -10.27
C THR A 102 18.65 -10.45 -8.81
N ASP A 103 19.69 -10.23 -8.02
CA ASP A 103 19.69 -10.42 -6.56
C ASP A 103 19.44 -9.11 -5.79
N ILE A 104 18.85 -8.11 -6.44
CA ILE A 104 18.64 -6.79 -5.85
C ILE A 104 17.60 -6.93 -4.72
N PRO A 105 17.93 -6.49 -3.48
CA PRO A 105 16.95 -6.45 -2.39
C PRO A 105 15.73 -5.61 -2.75
N ILE A 106 14.54 -6.16 -2.52
CA ILE A 106 13.27 -5.44 -2.70
C ILE A 106 12.56 -5.33 -1.35
N THR A 107 12.20 -4.10 -0.98
CA THR A 107 11.43 -3.77 0.21
C THR A 107 10.10 -3.14 -0.18
N ASN A 108 9.15 -3.10 0.75
CA ASN A 108 7.83 -2.52 0.52
C ASN A 108 7.35 -1.73 1.75
N SER A 109 6.23 -1.03 1.61
CA SER A 109 5.58 -0.29 2.69
C SER A 109 4.51 -1.11 3.40
N SER A 110 4.71 -2.43 3.56
CA SER A 110 3.76 -3.26 4.30
C SER A 110 3.62 -2.80 5.75
N GLY A 111 2.40 -2.85 6.29
CA GLY A 111 2.10 -2.46 7.68
C GLY A 111 1.74 -0.98 7.91
N VAL A 112 2.11 -0.07 7.02
CA VAL A 112 1.88 1.39 7.24
C VAL A 112 0.41 1.83 7.19
N HIS A 113 -0.47 0.97 6.66
CA HIS A 113 -1.90 1.25 6.47
C HIS A 113 -2.81 0.56 7.50
N GLY A 114 -2.24 -0.12 8.50
CA GLY A 114 -3.00 -0.87 9.51
C GLY A 114 -4.09 -0.01 10.17
N PRO A 115 -3.75 1.11 10.82
CA PRO A 115 -4.73 1.98 11.49
C PRO A 115 -5.82 2.51 10.56
N GLN A 116 -5.45 3.14 9.44
CA GLN A 116 -6.36 3.86 8.56
C GLN A 116 -7.35 2.92 7.85
N ILE A 117 -6.90 1.74 7.44
CA ILE A 117 -7.80 0.76 6.80
C ILE A 117 -8.71 0.12 7.85
N SER A 118 -8.21 -0.15 9.05
CA SER A 118 -9.02 -0.74 10.12
C SER A 118 -10.15 0.19 10.57
N GLU A 119 -9.86 1.49 10.72
CA GLU A 119 -10.87 2.52 10.98
C GLU A 119 -11.96 2.53 9.89
N TRP A 120 -11.55 2.48 8.61
CA TRP A 120 -12.49 2.45 7.49
C TRP A 120 -13.36 1.20 7.49
N VAL A 121 -12.79 0.02 7.80
CA VAL A 121 -13.54 -1.24 7.89
C VAL A 121 -14.59 -1.17 8.99
N ILE A 122 -14.23 -0.71 10.18
CA ILE A 122 -15.16 -0.58 11.32
C ILE A 122 -16.26 0.43 11.01
N MET A 123 -15.90 1.58 10.43
CA MET A 123 -16.87 2.56 9.94
C MET A 123 -17.86 1.91 8.97
N GLN A 124 -17.39 1.08 8.04
CA GLN A 124 -18.26 0.46 7.05
C GLN A 124 -19.16 -0.63 7.65
N ILE A 125 -18.66 -1.39 8.64
CA ILE A 125 -19.47 -2.35 9.41
C ILE A 125 -20.63 -1.64 10.10
N LEU A 126 -20.34 -0.56 10.84
CA LEU A 126 -21.35 0.22 11.56
C LEU A 126 -22.35 0.88 10.61
N SER A 127 -21.86 1.53 9.55
CA SER A 127 -22.70 2.16 8.50
C SER A 127 -23.65 1.15 7.86
N HIS A 128 -23.18 -0.08 7.62
CA HIS A 128 -24.01 -1.14 7.06
C HIS A 128 -25.06 -1.63 8.08
N ALA A 129 -24.61 -1.98 9.28
CA ALA A 129 -25.46 -2.50 10.35
C ALA A 129 -26.62 -1.56 10.71
N HIS A 130 -26.36 -0.24 10.64
CA HIS A 130 -27.32 0.82 11.00
C HIS A 130 -27.97 1.51 9.79
N LYS A 131 -27.80 0.97 8.57
CA LYS A 131 -28.45 1.48 7.33
C LYS A 131 -28.18 2.95 7.04
N GLU A 132 -26.97 3.42 7.39
CA GLU A 132 -26.60 4.82 7.28
C GLU A 132 -26.71 5.35 5.84
N LYS A 133 -26.33 4.57 4.83
CA LYS A 133 -26.47 4.96 3.42
C LYS A 133 -27.91 5.30 3.01
N LEU A 134 -28.88 4.51 3.48
CA LEU A 134 -30.30 4.75 3.24
C LEU A 134 -30.78 6.02 3.95
N MET A 135 -30.38 6.18 5.21
CA MET A 135 -30.75 7.37 6.00
C MET A 135 -30.17 8.67 5.40
N VAL A 136 -28.93 8.62 4.89
CA VAL A 136 -28.31 9.75 4.17
C VAL A 136 -29.06 10.09 2.89
N GLU A 137 -29.57 9.10 2.16
CA GLU A 137 -30.39 9.33 0.98
C GLU A 137 -31.74 10.00 1.33
N TRP A 138 -32.42 9.51 2.37
CA TRP A 138 -33.65 10.12 2.86
C TRP A 138 -33.42 11.56 3.34
N GLN A 139 -32.34 11.80 4.09
CA GLN A 139 -31.95 13.13 4.55
C GLN A 139 -31.73 14.09 3.36
N LYS A 140 -31.01 13.66 2.32
CA LYS A 140 -30.77 14.47 1.11
C LYS A 140 -32.05 14.85 0.39
N ASN A 141 -33.07 14.00 0.45
CA ASN A 141 -34.38 14.23 -0.14
C ASN A 141 -35.35 14.96 0.82
N HIS A 142 -34.87 15.41 1.98
CA HIS A 142 -35.69 16.01 3.03
C HIS A 142 -36.88 15.12 3.44
N PHE A 143 -36.69 13.80 3.36
CA PHE A 143 -37.69 12.80 3.61
C PHE A 143 -37.41 12.10 4.94
N TRP A 144 -38.44 11.92 5.75
CA TRP A 144 -38.39 11.09 6.95
C TRP A 144 -38.99 9.73 6.64
N GLY A 145 -38.14 8.74 6.37
CA GLY A 145 -38.58 7.41 5.94
C GLY A 145 -39.31 6.63 7.04
N PRO A 146 -40.32 5.83 6.67
CA PRO A 146 -41.07 5.03 7.62
C PRO A 146 -40.24 3.85 8.14
N HIS A 147 -40.49 3.44 9.39
CA HIS A 147 -39.82 2.29 10.00
C HIS A 147 -39.96 0.99 9.19
N THR A 148 -41.06 0.84 8.44
CA THR A 148 -41.30 -0.33 7.57
C THR A 148 -40.28 -0.43 6.43
N GLU A 149 -39.87 0.70 5.86
CA GLU A 149 -38.84 0.74 4.81
C GLU A 149 -37.44 0.66 5.41
N MET A 150 -37.24 1.20 6.62
CA MET A 150 -35.97 1.05 7.33
C MET A 150 -35.73 -0.42 7.67
N GLY A 151 -36.75 -1.22 7.95
CA GLY A 151 -36.60 -2.62 8.38
C GLY A 151 -35.83 -2.75 9.70
N SER A 152 -35.26 -3.92 9.98
CA SER A 152 -34.47 -4.11 11.22
C SER A 152 -33.05 -3.55 11.11
N VAL A 153 -32.62 -2.87 12.16
CA VAL A 153 -31.20 -2.57 12.45
C VAL A 153 -30.68 -3.68 13.35
N ARG A 154 -29.38 -3.98 13.24
CA ARG A 154 -28.73 -4.97 14.10
C ARG A 154 -27.49 -4.35 14.73
N ASP A 155 -27.47 -4.29 16.05
CA ASP A 155 -26.29 -3.82 16.78
C ASP A 155 -25.12 -4.80 16.61
N CYS A 156 -23.91 -4.27 16.57
CA CYS A 156 -22.69 -5.07 16.41
C CYS A 156 -22.27 -5.79 17.70
N VAL A 157 -22.78 -5.38 18.86
CA VAL A 157 -22.46 -6.02 20.16
C VAL A 157 -22.92 -7.48 20.15
N GLY A 158 -22.01 -8.38 20.51
CA GLY A 158 -22.22 -9.82 20.52
C GLY A 158 -22.28 -10.47 19.13
N GLN A 159 -22.08 -9.72 18.05
CA GLN A 159 -21.95 -10.29 16.70
C GLN A 159 -20.54 -10.87 16.51
N ARG A 160 -20.37 -11.73 15.49
CA ARG A 160 -19.09 -12.31 15.13
C ARG A 160 -18.49 -11.58 13.93
N LEU A 161 -17.25 -11.10 14.06
CA LEU A 161 -16.47 -10.54 12.95
C LEU A 161 -15.45 -11.59 12.50
N GLY A 162 -15.62 -12.07 11.26
CA GLY A 162 -14.66 -12.96 10.62
C GLY A 162 -13.57 -12.17 9.90
N VAL A 163 -12.30 -12.44 10.20
CA VAL A 163 -11.16 -11.79 9.55
C VAL A 163 -10.43 -12.80 8.67
N LEU A 164 -10.44 -12.53 7.37
CA LEU A 164 -9.72 -13.34 6.39
C LEU A 164 -8.37 -12.69 6.08
N GLY A 165 -7.32 -13.18 6.72
CA GLY A 165 -5.95 -12.66 6.60
C GLY A 165 -5.52 -11.81 7.81
N TYR A 166 -4.71 -12.42 8.67
CA TYR A 166 -4.29 -11.86 9.94
C TYR A 166 -3.00 -10.99 9.84
N GLY A 167 -3.02 -10.05 8.91
CA GLY A 167 -1.94 -9.07 8.68
C GLY A 167 -2.02 -7.85 9.60
N ALA A 168 -1.28 -6.78 9.27
CA ALA A 168 -1.31 -5.53 10.04
C ALA A 168 -2.72 -4.91 10.14
N ILE A 169 -3.55 -5.08 9.10
CA ILE A 169 -4.95 -4.64 9.09
C ILE A 169 -5.81 -5.57 9.94
N GLY A 170 -5.67 -6.89 9.77
CA GLY A 170 -6.45 -7.87 10.53
C GLY A 170 -6.26 -7.72 12.05
N ARG A 171 -5.00 -7.65 12.49
CA ARG A 171 -4.66 -7.45 13.92
C ARG A 171 -5.20 -6.14 14.48
N GLN A 172 -5.11 -5.06 13.72
CA GLN A 172 -5.61 -3.76 14.17
C GLN A 172 -7.14 -3.73 14.17
N GLY A 173 -7.79 -4.33 13.18
CA GLY A 173 -9.25 -4.48 13.10
C GLY A 173 -9.81 -5.35 14.23
N GLU A 174 -9.09 -6.40 14.63
CA GLU A 174 -9.45 -7.23 15.79
C GLU A 174 -9.49 -6.40 17.08
N SER A 175 -8.43 -5.63 17.35
CA SER A 175 -8.38 -4.74 18.52
C SER A 175 -9.57 -3.78 18.58
N PHE A 176 -9.99 -3.21 17.44
CA PHE A 176 -11.19 -2.36 17.39
C PHE A 176 -12.49 -3.15 17.55
N GLY A 177 -12.55 -4.37 17.02
CA GLY A 177 -13.70 -5.25 17.15
C GLY A 177 -14.00 -5.60 18.61
N GLU A 178 -12.97 -5.99 19.36
CA GLU A 178 -13.09 -6.32 20.78
C GLU A 178 -13.64 -5.14 21.60
N ASP A 179 -13.08 -3.94 21.40
CA ASP A 179 -13.52 -2.71 22.10
C ASP A 179 -14.98 -2.34 21.80
N THR A 180 -15.50 -2.72 20.63
CA THR A 180 -16.88 -2.45 20.21
C THR A 180 -17.85 -3.60 20.53
N GLY A 181 -17.37 -4.66 21.18
CA GLY A 181 -18.17 -5.81 21.60
C GLY A 181 -18.42 -6.83 20.49
N LEU A 182 -17.67 -6.79 19.38
CA LEU A 182 -17.63 -7.86 18.38
C LEU A 182 -16.76 -9.01 18.90
N SER A 183 -17.22 -10.24 18.64
CA SER A 183 -16.46 -11.46 18.90
C SER A 183 -15.66 -11.85 17.66
N MET A 184 -14.37 -12.10 17.82
CA MET A 184 -13.45 -12.29 16.70
C MET A 184 -13.33 -13.76 16.31
N VAL A 185 -13.24 -14.01 15.00
CA VAL A 185 -12.95 -15.32 14.43
C VAL A 185 -11.94 -15.12 13.33
N ASP A 186 -10.70 -15.49 13.60
CA ASP A 186 -9.63 -15.45 12.60
C ASP A 186 -9.46 -16.83 11.99
N ASP A 187 -9.27 -16.87 10.67
CA ASP A 187 -8.78 -18.08 9.98
C ASP A 187 -7.36 -17.78 9.50
N GLU A 188 -6.37 -18.41 10.12
CA GLU A 188 -5.00 -18.34 9.64
C GLU A 188 -4.90 -19.17 8.36
N PHE A 189 -4.73 -18.51 7.21
CA PHE A 189 -4.22 -19.18 6.01
C PHE A 189 -2.74 -19.54 6.21
N GLY A 190 -2.46 -20.50 7.09
CA GLY A 190 -1.23 -21.27 7.07
C GLY A 190 -1.19 -22.09 5.78
N SER A 191 -0.24 -21.77 4.90
CA SER A 191 0.08 -22.45 3.63
C SER A 191 -0.86 -23.61 3.23
N MET A 192 -1.83 -23.35 2.35
CA MET A 192 -2.41 -24.44 1.56
C MET A 192 -1.29 -25.01 0.68
N LYS A 193 -0.64 -26.08 1.14
CA LYS A 193 -0.01 -27.01 0.19
C LYS A 193 -1.15 -27.61 -0.63
N PRO A 194 -1.07 -27.61 -1.97
CA PRO A 194 -2.06 -28.30 -2.78
C PRO A 194 -2.09 -29.77 -2.36
N ASN A 195 -3.28 -30.25 -1.98
CA ASN A 195 -3.51 -31.64 -1.71
C ASN A 195 -3.35 -32.41 -3.04
N PRO A 196 -2.44 -33.39 -3.16
CA PRO A 196 -2.37 -34.23 -4.34
C PRO A 196 -3.55 -35.21 -4.30
N GLY A 197 -4.64 -34.84 -4.96
CA GLY A 197 -5.71 -35.73 -5.37
C GLY A 197 -5.62 -36.01 -6.86
#